data_AF-A0A535FNM9-F1
#
_entry.id   AF-A0A535FNM9-F1
#
_cell.length_a   1.000
_cell.length_b   1.000
_cell.length_c   1.000
_cell.angle_alpha   90.00
_cell.angle_beta   90.00
_cell.angle_gamma   90.00
#
_symmetry.space_group_name_H-M   'P 1'
#
loop_
_entity.id
_entity.type
_entity.pdbx_description
1 polymer ?
#
loop_
_entity_poly.entity_id
_entity_poly.type
_entity_poly.pdbx_seq_one_letter_code
_entity_poly.pdbx_strand_id
1 'polypeptide(L)'
;MGITNAEKMLKEVEKKVFVPLESELLDILHCQRLYNDVQNFEVRKNEIIEQLEILAQSSTGKSFVTWCVPPQTTSPAIISSSTPQAFFDMTEHTQAQIQQYAPKIEIELLTEFIPTAYCYQLTYIQFPLINFRIFNSFNHNAEAIINISAKFEGYSDLASRDIVIQAGNEYYEALLPVLQKERIKLVNEQCPVTLHTKIEYISPAFGTRYNTQRVYFLPYDVAILWQIQRDGSLLDCTPYLAAWVTPHHPDIDKLLNEAVKYLPERRITGYIEAATREEQAQKVREQARAIFEVLHHEVKLTYVSSPGVVGKQIDRVTQRVRLPSEVLKSGGSANCIDGSVLFASLLELANIQALIFLLEGHAFVGWRVFKDEPVYEFLETTIIDKGDFERATRNAQRQYEQAKENGSLGREVGDLRSFARLIDIAACRSKNILPLE
;
A
#
# COMPACT_ATOMS: atom_id res chain seq x y z
N MET A 1 46.93 18.06 -19.55
CA MET A 1 45.57 18.58 -19.85
C MET A 1 44.59 17.53 -20.37
N GLY A 2 45.00 16.31 -20.78
CA GLY A 2 44.09 15.31 -21.39
C GLY A 2 43.32 14.39 -20.42
N ILE A 3 43.96 13.89 -19.35
CA ILE A 3 43.35 12.89 -18.45
C ILE A 3 42.22 13.50 -17.60
N THR A 4 42.43 14.72 -17.10
CA THR A 4 41.45 15.46 -16.29
C THR A 4 40.20 15.86 -17.08
N ASN A 5 40.33 16.10 -18.39
CA ASN A 5 39.19 16.36 -19.27
C ASN A 5 38.44 15.07 -19.63
N ALA A 6 39.15 13.95 -19.81
CA ALA A 6 38.53 12.65 -20.05
C ALA A 6 37.73 12.14 -18.83
N GLU A 7 38.27 12.28 -17.61
CA GLU A 7 37.57 11.93 -16.37
C GLU A 7 36.34 12.81 -16.12
N LYS A 8 36.42 14.09 -16.49
CA LYS A 8 35.31 15.03 -16.37
C LYS A 8 34.21 14.75 -17.41
N MET A 9 34.60 14.37 -18.64
CA MET A 9 33.67 13.90 -19.67
C MET A 9 33.03 12.56 -19.29
N LEU A 10 33.79 11.60 -18.74
CA LEU A 10 33.25 10.33 -18.24
C LEU A 10 32.23 10.55 -17.13
N LYS A 11 32.52 11.41 -16.14
CA LYS A 11 31.56 11.79 -15.10
C LYS A 11 30.33 12.52 -15.64
N GLU A 12 30.48 13.34 -16.68
CA GLU A 12 29.33 13.97 -17.34
C GLU A 12 28.48 12.97 -18.12
N VAL A 13 29.08 11.99 -18.80
CA VAL A 13 28.37 10.92 -19.51
C VAL A 13 27.67 9.98 -18.53
N GLU A 14 28.34 9.60 -17.44
CA GLU A 14 27.78 8.82 -16.33
C GLU A 14 26.54 9.53 -15.74
N LYS A 15 26.65 10.84 -15.48
CA LYS A 15 25.56 11.63 -14.90
C LYS A 15 24.42 11.93 -15.87
N LYS A 16 24.69 12.09 -17.17
CA LYS A 16 23.67 12.44 -18.19
C LYS A 16 22.99 11.23 -18.82
N VAL A 17 23.61 10.05 -18.79
CA VAL A 17 23.14 8.87 -19.55
C VAL A 17 22.93 7.65 -18.66
N PHE A 18 23.90 7.31 -17.79
CA PHE A 18 23.77 6.13 -16.91
C PHE A 18 22.77 6.37 -15.77
N VAL A 19 22.85 7.51 -15.07
CA VAL A 19 21.95 7.81 -13.92
C VAL A 19 20.46 7.83 -14.30
N PRO A 20 20.03 8.41 -15.44
CA PRO A 20 18.62 8.33 -15.86
C PRO A 20 18.15 6.91 -16.19
N LEU A 21 18.97 6.11 -16.88
CA LEU A 21 18.63 4.71 -17.23
C LEU A 21 18.63 3.79 -16.00
N GLU A 22 19.56 4.00 -15.06
CA GLU A 22 19.57 3.32 -13.76
C GLU A 22 18.35 3.72 -12.91
N SER A 23 17.97 5.00 -12.92
CA SER A 23 16.76 5.46 -12.26
C SER A 23 15.49 4.89 -12.90
N GLU A 24 15.43 4.79 -14.22
CA GLU A 24 14.31 4.16 -14.94
C GLU A 24 14.22 2.65 -14.63
N LEU A 25 15.37 1.97 -14.55
CA LEU A 25 15.45 0.58 -14.10
C LEU A 25 14.97 0.44 -12.64
N LEU A 26 15.35 1.36 -11.75
CA LEU A 26 14.89 1.38 -10.35
C LEU A 26 13.39 1.68 -10.24
N ASP A 27 12.85 2.58 -11.07
CA ASP A 27 11.42 2.88 -11.15
C ASP A 27 10.64 1.65 -11.64
N ILE A 28 11.17 0.94 -12.64
CA ILE A 28 10.58 -0.30 -13.17
C ILE A 28 10.69 -1.44 -12.14
N LEU A 29 11.83 -1.60 -11.46
CA LEU A 29 12.02 -2.58 -10.37
C LEU A 29 11.15 -2.24 -9.15
N HIS A 30 10.93 -0.96 -8.88
CA HIS A 30 10.03 -0.50 -7.83
C HIS A 30 8.59 -0.85 -8.20
N CYS A 31 8.15 -0.51 -9.41
CA CYS A 31 6.85 -0.88 -9.95
C CYS A 31 6.67 -2.41 -10.02
N GLN A 32 7.69 -3.19 -10.38
CA GLN A 32 7.61 -4.66 -10.35
C GLN A 32 7.45 -5.19 -8.92
N ARG A 33 8.27 -4.70 -7.98
CA ARG A 33 8.16 -5.08 -6.55
C ARG A 33 6.79 -4.73 -5.97
N LEU A 34 6.22 -3.60 -6.36
CA LEU A 34 4.91 -3.17 -5.92
C LEU A 34 3.76 -3.85 -6.66
N TYR A 35 3.89 -4.14 -7.97
CA TYR A 35 2.77 -4.46 -8.86
C TYR A 35 2.81 -5.86 -9.51
N ASN A 36 3.90 -6.63 -9.41
CA ASN A 36 4.02 -8.00 -9.92
C ASN A 36 3.66 -8.20 -11.42
N ASP A 37 3.86 -7.18 -12.27
CA ASP A 37 3.67 -7.26 -13.73
C ASP A 37 4.93 -7.87 -14.38
N VAL A 38 4.97 -9.19 -14.52
CA VAL A 38 6.18 -9.92 -14.95
C VAL A 38 6.49 -9.76 -16.44
N GLN A 39 5.48 -9.62 -17.30
CA GLN A 39 5.70 -9.63 -18.76
C GLN A 39 6.17 -8.29 -19.30
N ASN A 40 5.55 -7.18 -18.91
CA ASN A 40 6.05 -5.85 -19.30
C ASN A 40 7.37 -5.53 -18.60
N PHE A 41 7.58 -6.07 -17.39
CA PHE A 41 8.83 -5.93 -16.67
C PHE A 41 10.00 -6.59 -17.40
N GLU A 42 9.91 -7.87 -17.78
CA GLU A 42 11.06 -8.56 -18.37
C GLU A 42 11.45 -7.97 -19.73
N VAL A 43 10.49 -7.54 -20.56
CA VAL A 43 10.80 -6.87 -21.84
C VAL A 43 11.57 -5.56 -21.59
N ARG A 44 11.04 -4.70 -20.72
CA ARG A 44 11.58 -3.35 -20.48
C ARG A 44 12.89 -3.36 -19.67
N LYS A 45 13.00 -4.30 -18.71
CA LYS A 45 14.25 -4.58 -17.99
C LYS A 45 15.33 -5.04 -18.95
N ASN A 46 15.02 -5.96 -19.86
CA ASN A 46 16.02 -6.49 -20.80
C ASN A 46 16.46 -5.41 -21.80
N GLU A 47 15.56 -4.54 -22.26
CA GLU A 47 15.91 -3.38 -23.10
C GLU A 47 16.85 -2.40 -22.38
N ILE A 48 16.60 -2.09 -21.11
CA ILE A 48 17.45 -1.17 -20.34
C ILE A 48 18.79 -1.83 -19.98
N ILE A 49 18.81 -3.12 -19.62
CA ILE A 49 20.04 -3.87 -19.38
C ILE A 49 20.88 -3.95 -20.65
N GLU A 50 20.27 -4.17 -21.82
CA GLU A 50 20.98 -4.19 -23.11
C GLU A 50 21.60 -2.82 -23.42
N GLN A 51 20.89 -1.73 -23.18
CA GLN A 51 21.42 -0.37 -23.34
C GLN A 51 22.57 -0.09 -22.36
N LEU A 52 22.43 -0.48 -21.09
CA LEU A 52 23.49 -0.34 -20.08
C LEU A 52 24.72 -1.19 -20.42
N GLU A 53 24.55 -2.39 -20.98
CA GLU A 53 25.62 -3.28 -21.40
C GLU A 53 26.40 -2.71 -22.60
N ILE A 54 25.69 -2.23 -23.64
CA ILE A 54 26.30 -1.56 -24.80
C ILE A 54 27.09 -0.33 -24.35
N LEU A 55 26.53 0.46 -23.44
CA LEU A 55 27.19 1.65 -22.89
C LEU A 55 28.40 1.29 -22.03
N ALA A 56 28.29 0.31 -21.11
CA ALA A 56 29.40 -0.12 -20.26
C ALA A 56 30.57 -0.69 -21.08
N GLN A 57 30.27 -1.46 -22.13
CA GLN A 57 31.27 -2.07 -23.00
C GLN A 57 31.97 -1.02 -23.88
N SER A 58 31.23 -0.04 -24.39
CA SER A 58 31.75 1.07 -25.20
C SER A 58 32.64 2.05 -24.40
N SER A 59 32.38 2.21 -23.10
CA SER A 59 33.05 3.19 -22.24
C SER A 59 34.18 2.62 -21.38
N THR A 60 34.11 1.35 -21.00
CA THR A 60 35.06 0.73 -20.04
C THR A 60 35.62 -0.63 -20.48
N GLY A 61 35.07 -1.23 -21.55
CA GLY A 61 35.47 -2.54 -22.06
C GLY A 61 35.08 -3.73 -21.15
N LYS A 62 34.19 -3.53 -20.17
CA LYS A 62 33.72 -4.56 -19.22
C LYS A 62 32.19 -4.67 -19.24
N SER A 63 31.68 -5.85 -18.88
CA SER A 63 30.24 -6.15 -18.79
C SER A 63 29.62 -5.57 -17.51
N PHE A 64 28.40 -5.03 -17.61
CA PHE A 64 27.63 -4.43 -16.51
C PHE A 64 27.32 -5.47 -15.42
N VAL A 65 27.04 -6.73 -15.80
CA VAL A 65 26.72 -7.83 -14.88
C VAL A 65 27.86 -8.11 -13.89
N THR A 66 29.11 -7.83 -14.29
CA THR A 66 30.30 -8.03 -13.44
C THR A 66 30.46 -6.99 -12.33
N TRP A 67 29.74 -5.86 -12.37
CA TRP A 67 29.81 -4.80 -11.35
C TRP A 67 28.88 -5.05 -10.14
N CYS A 68 27.84 -5.87 -10.29
CA CYS A 68 26.69 -5.87 -9.37
C CYS A 68 26.63 -7.03 -8.36
N VAL A 69 27.71 -7.79 -8.12
CA VAL A 69 27.67 -8.94 -7.19
C VAL A 69 28.34 -8.63 -5.84
N PRO A 70 27.58 -8.48 -4.73
CA PRO A 70 28.14 -8.51 -3.38
C PRO A 70 28.20 -9.95 -2.78
N PRO A 71 29.11 -10.21 -1.82
CA PRO A 71 29.31 -11.52 -1.21
C PRO A 71 28.26 -11.86 -0.14
N GLN A 72 27.90 -13.15 -0.07
CA GLN A 72 26.88 -13.74 0.82
C GLN A 72 27.31 -13.77 2.29
N THR A 73 26.38 -13.49 3.22
CA THR A 73 26.53 -13.76 4.66
C THR A 73 25.24 -14.30 5.29
N THR A 74 25.45 -15.16 6.29
CA THR A 74 24.57 -16.17 6.90
C THR A 74 23.65 -15.66 8.03
N SER A 75 22.52 -16.35 8.23
CA SER A 75 21.47 -16.13 9.26
C SER A 75 21.90 -16.30 10.72
N PRO A 76 21.12 -15.72 11.66
CA PRO A 76 20.94 -16.35 12.97
C PRO A 76 19.49 -16.40 13.53
N ALA A 77 19.25 -17.54 14.20
CA ALA A 77 18.45 -17.94 15.37
C ALA A 77 17.22 -17.16 15.93
N ILE A 78 16.27 -18.00 16.38
CA ILE A 78 14.94 -17.75 16.98
C ILE A 78 15.01 -17.61 18.52
N ILE A 79 14.17 -16.74 19.11
CA ILE A 79 13.92 -16.66 20.57
C ILE A 79 12.40 -16.74 20.86
N SER A 80 12.03 -17.57 21.83
CA SER A 80 10.66 -17.85 22.29
C SER A 80 10.11 -16.80 23.25
N SER A 81 8.78 -16.58 23.28
CA SER A 81 8.10 -15.94 24.40
C SER A 81 6.70 -16.51 24.68
N SER A 82 6.20 -16.25 25.89
CA SER A 82 5.27 -17.02 26.73
C SER A 82 3.76 -16.82 26.50
N THR A 83 2.98 -17.84 26.84
CA THR A 83 1.51 -17.96 26.70
C THR A 83 0.72 -17.42 27.91
N PRO A 84 -0.45 -16.76 27.73
CA PRO A 84 -1.42 -16.52 28.81
C PRO A 84 -2.49 -17.64 28.92
N GLN A 85 -2.96 -17.89 30.14
CA GLN A 85 -3.93 -18.95 30.51
C GLN A 85 -5.38 -18.63 30.08
N ALA A 86 -6.06 -19.66 29.58
CA ALA A 86 -7.50 -19.66 29.24
C ALA A 86 -8.35 -20.23 30.39
N PHE A 87 -9.57 -19.72 30.55
CA PHE A 87 -10.61 -20.26 31.43
C PHE A 87 -11.47 -21.29 30.68
N PHE A 88 -11.84 -22.38 31.35
CA PHE A 88 -12.66 -23.47 30.81
C PHE A 88 -14.03 -23.51 31.50
N ASP A 89 -15.08 -23.81 30.73
CA ASP A 89 -16.39 -24.16 31.26
C ASP A 89 -16.89 -25.42 30.51
N MET A 90 -16.60 -26.62 31.04
CA MET A 90 -17.06 -27.93 30.55
C MET A 90 -17.02 -28.99 31.67
N THR A 91 -17.88 -30.02 31.58
CA THR A 91 -17.92 -31.17 32.50
C THR A 91 -16.64 -32.03 32.45
N GLU A 92 -16.21 -32.55 33.61
CA GLU A 92 -14.91 -33.26 33.81
C GLU A 92 -14.65 -34.42 32.82
N HIS A 93 -15.69 -35.14 32.38
CA HIS A 93 -15.57 -36.24 31.42
C HIS A 93 -15.15 -35.80 30.00
N THR A 94 -15.53 -34.59 29.58
CA THR A 94 -15.21 -34.04 28.26
C THR A 94 -13.78 -33.50 28.22
N GLN A 95 -13.26 -33.00 29.35
CA GLN A 95 -11.87 -32.56 29.48
C GLN A 95 -10.87 -33.70 29.32
N ALA A 96 -11.13 -34.87 29.90
CA ALA A 96 -10.23 -36.02 29.87
C ALA A 96 -10.05 -36.61 28.45
N GLN A 97 -11.11 -36.64 27.64
CA GLN A 97 -11.03 -37.13 26.26
C GLN A 97 -10.31 -36.14 25.32
N ILE A 98 -10.52 -34.83 25.48
CA ILE A 98 -9.82 -33.83 24.66
C ILE A 98 -8.32 -33.81 25.00
N GLN A 99 -7.94 -33.91 26.28
CA GLN A 99 -6.53 -33.91 26.67
C GLN A 99 -5.74 -35.11 26.14
N GLN A 100 -6.39 -36.25 25.91
CA GLN A 100 -5.74 -37.48 25.48
C GLN A 100 -5.81 -37.72 23.96
N TYR A 101 -6.87 -37.25 23.27
CA TYR A 101 -7.16 -37.61 21.88
C TYR A 101 -7.27 -36.43 20.90
N ALA A 102 -7.26 -35.18 21.37
CA ALA A 102 -7.43 -34.02 20.50
C ALA A 102 -6.09 -33.49 19.95
N PRO A 103 -6.08 -32.94 18.72
CA PRO A 103 -4.91 -32.25 18.22
C PRO A 103 -4.57 -31.04 19.10
N LYS A 104 -3.27 -30.81 19.29
CA LYS A 104 -2.76 -29.62 19.98
C LYS A 104 -2.92 -28.41 19.07
N ILE A 105 -3.62 -27.38 19.55
CA ILE A 105 -3.89 -26.17 18.76
C ILE A 105 -3.39 -24.94 19.51
N GLU A 106 -2.48 -24.23 18.85
CA GLU A 106 -1.95 -22.94 19.26
C GLU A 106 -2.57 -21.86 18.35
N ILE A 107 -3.09 -20.80 18.97
CA ILE A 107 -3.71 -19.67 18.27
C ILE A 107 -2.78 -18.49 18.42
N GLU A 108 -2.29 -17.99 17.30
CA GLU A 108 -1.39 -16.85 17.24
C GLU A 108 -2.09 -15.67 16.54
N LEU A 109 -2.24 -14.56 17.26
CA LEU A 109 -2.62 -13.29 16.67
C LEU A 109 -1.37 -12.63 16.10
N LEU A 110 -1.35 -12.32 14.80
CA LEU A 110 -0.16 -11.81 14.13
C LEU A 110 -0.03 -10.29 14.23
N THR A 111 -1.16 -9.60 14.38
CA THR A 111 -1.19 -8.18 14.72
C THR A 111 -2.35 -7.85 15.66
N GLU A 112 -2.08 -6.97 16.61
CA GLU A 112 -3.11 -6.45 17.52
C GLU A 112 -3.89 -5.28 16.93
N PHE A 113 -3.39 -4.65 15.85
CA PHE A 113 -3.98 -3.46 15.25
C PHE A 113 -4.57 -3.77 13.88
N ILE A 114 -5.89 -3.66 13.77
CA ILE A 114 -6.65 -4.03 12.58
C ILE A 114 -6.87 -2.77 11.72
N PRO A 115 -6.31 -2.70 10.49
CA PRO A 115 -6.51 -1.56 9.59
C PRO A 115 -7.90 -1.60 8.95
N THR A 116 -8.90 -1.07 9.64
CA THR A 116 -10.31 -1.16 9.23
C THR A 116 -10.56 -0.62 7.81
N ALA A 117 -9.85 0.43 7.40
CA ALA A 117 -9.98 1.09 6.10
C ALA A 117 -9.93 0.10 4.93
N TYR A 118 -8.85 -0.67 4.77
CA TYR A 118 -8.64 -1.56 3.64
C TYR A 118 -8.54 -3.03 4.04
N CYS A 119 -8.93 -3.40 5.27
CA CYS A 119 -8.89 -4.80 5.72
C CYS A 119 -9.62 -5.78 4.79
N TYR A 120 -10.72 -5.34 4.15
CA TYR A 120 -11.46 -6.17 3.18
C TYR A 120 -10.70 -6.42 1.87
N GLN A 121 -9.65 -5.65 1.60
CA GLN A 121 -8.78 -5.77 0.42
C GLN A 121 -7.53 -6.59 0.74
N LEU A 122 -7.29 -6.89 2.01
CA LEU A 122 -6.13 -7.66 2.44
C LEU A 122 -6.38 -9.14 2.16
N THR A 123 -5.40 -9.79 1.57
CA THR A 123 -5.36 -11.25 1.53
C THR A 123 -4.63 -11.78 2.76
N TYR A 124 -4.92 -13.02 3.17
CA TYR A 124 -4.19 -13.68 4.25
C TYR A 124 -2.69 -13.83 3.92
N ILE A 125 -2.29 -13.75 2.66
CA ILE A 125 -0.88 -13.75 2.23
C ILE A 125 -0.22 -12.40 2.54
N GLN A 126 -0.96 -11.30 2.35
CA GLN A 126 -0.43 -9.94 2.49
C GLN A 126 -0.57 -9.38 3.90
N PHE A 127 -1.58 -9.84 4.66
CA PHE A 127 -1.84 -9.41 6.03
C PHE A 127 -2.57 -10.51 6.81
N PRO A 128 -1.87 -11.60 7.18
CA PRO A 128 -2.49 -12.66 7.97
C PRO A 128 -2.87 -12.10 9.35
N LEU A 129 -4.14 -12.25 9.76
CA LEU A 129 -4.61 -11.74 11.06
C LEU A 129 -4.43 -12.75 12.19
N ILE A 130 -4.95 -13.97 12.02
CA ILE A 130 -4.96 -15.00 13.04
C ILE A 130 -4.49 -16.30 12.41
N ASN A 131 -3.52 -16.96 13.04
CA ASN A 131 -2.99 -18.24 12.62
C ASN A 131 -3.36 -19.33 13.63
N PHE A 132 -3.81 -20.46 13.12
CA PHE A 132 -4.04 -21.68 13.89
C PHE A 132 -2.95 -22.66 13.53
N ARG A 133 -2.02 -22.89 14.45
CA ARG A 133 -1.03 -23.96 14.35
C ARG A 133 -1.62 -25.20 14.99
N ILE A 134 -1.86 -26.21 14.18
CA ILE A 134 -2.53 -27.43 14.60
C ILE A 134 -1.58 -28.61 14.43
N PHE A 135 -1.33 -29.34 15.51
CA PHE A 135 -0.49 -30.51 15.51
C PHE A 135 -1.27 -31.74 15.99
N ASN A 136 -1.43 -32.72 15.11
CA ASN A 136 -2.05 -33.99 15.48
C ASN A 136 -0.97 -34.94 16.03
N SER A 137 -0.75 -34.89 17.34
CA SER A 137 0.23 -35.73 18.04
C SER A 137 -0.21 -37.18 18.25
N PHE A 138 -1.30 -37.63 17.62
CA PHE A 138 -1.93 -38.90 17.94
C PHE A 138 -1.20 -40.09 17.28
N ASN A 139 -0.80 -41.10 18.07
CA ASN A 139 0.10 -42.19 17.64
C ASN A 139 -0.59 -43.37 16.91
N HIS A 140 -1.90 -43.34 16.69
CA HIS A 140 -2.65 -44.47 16.13
C HIS A 140 -3.08 -44.32 14.66
N ASN A 141 -2.38 -43.51 13.86
CA ASN A 141 -2.75 -43.25 12.45
C ASN A 141 -4.19 -42.75 12.25
N ALA A 142 -4.81 -42.20 13.29
CA ALA A 142 -6.17 -41.67 13.21
C ALA A 142 -6.12 -40.23 12.69
N GLU A 143 -6.89 -39.95 11.65
CA GLU A 143 -7.14 -38.59 11.21
C GLU A 143 -7.97 -37.83 12.26
N ALA A 144 -7.66 -36.56 12.45
CA ALA A 144 -8.44 -35.65 13.26
C ALA A 144 -9.25 -34.72 12.36
N ILE A 145 -10.53 -34.53 12.68
CA ILE A 145 -11.42 -33.59 12.01
C ILE A 145 -11.80 -32.52 13.03
N ILE A 146 -11.53 -31.26 12.68
CA ILE A 146 -11.86 -30.10 13.50
C ILE A 146 -12.51 -29.01 12.65
N ASN A 147 -13.36 -28.20 13.27
CA ASN A 147 -13.77 -26.91 12.74
C ASN A 147 -13.09 -25.81 13.56
N ILE A 148 -12.47 -24.86 12.87
CA ILE A 148 -11.98 -23.63 13.49
C ILE A 148 -12.83 -22.45 13.00
N SER A 149 -13.03 -21.46 13.88
CA SER A 149 -13.71 -20.23 13.49
C SER A 149 -13.23 -19.01 14.27
N ALA A 150 -13.39 -17.85 13.65
CA ALA A 150 -13.01 -16.55 14.18
C ALA A 150 -14.04 -15.47 13.82
N LYS A 151 -14.31 -14.55 14.75
CA LYS A 151 -15.22 -13.42 14.56
C LYS A 151 -14.83 -12.23 15.43
N PHE A 152 -14.87 -11.03 14.88
CA PHE A 152 -14.83 -9.79 15.65
C PHE A 152 -16.23 -9.43 16.15
N GLU A 153 -16.36 -9.28 17.46
CA GLU A 153 -17.64 -9.00 18.13
C GLU A 153 -18.31 -7.75 17.56
N GLY A 154 -19.47 -7.91 16.94
CA GLY A 154 -20.25 -6.80 16.39
C GLY A 154 -19.74 -6.19 15.07
N TYR A 155 -18.58 -6.64 14.56
CA TYR A 155 -17.94 -6.02 13.39
C TYR A 155 -17.67 -6.96 12.21
N SER A 156 -17.72 -8.28 12.37
CA SER A 156 -17.46 -9.21 11.27
C SER A 156 -18.50 -10.31 11.17
N ASP A 157 -18.53 -10.94 10.01
CA ASP A 157 -19.15 -12.25 9.85
C ASP A 157 -18.23 -13.34 10.42
N LEU A 158 -18.78 -14.54 10.61
CA LEU A 158 -18.02 -15.69 11.12
C LEU A 158 -17.15 -16.26 9.99
N ALA A 159 -15.83 -16.19 10.14
CA ALA A 159 -14.92 -16.98 9.32
C ALA A 159 -14.82 -18.39 9.92
N SER A 160 -14.99 -19.43 9.12
CA SER A 160 -14.93 -20.82 9.58
C SER A 160 -14.30 -21.72 8.51
N ARG A 161 -13.61 -22.78 8.98
CA ARG A 161 -12.94 -23.79 8.16
C ARG A 161 -13.02 -25.16 8.83
N ASP A 162 -13.35 -26.17 8.04
CA ASP A 162 -13.18 -27.58 8.42
C ASP A 162 -11.79 -28.04 7.98
N ILE A 163 -11.08 -28.73 8.88
CA ILE A 163 -9.72 -29.19 8.67
C ILE A 163 -9.62 -30.67 9.01
N VAL A 164 -9.04 -31.43 8.09
CA VAL A 164 -8.70 -32.84 8.26
C VAL A 164 -7.18 -32.96 8.38
N ILE A 165 -6.70 -33.54 9.47
CA ILE A 165 -5.27 -33.57 9.80
C ILE A 165 -4.84 -35.00 10.13
N GLN A 166 -3.91 -35.52 9.34
CA GLN A 166 -3.36 -36.85 9.53
C GLN A 166 -2.45 -36.90 10.77
N ALA A 167 -2.35 -38.08 11.38
CA ALA A 167 -1.48 -38.33 12.52
C ALA A 167 -0.01 -37.96 12.23
N GLY A 168 0.63 -37.28 13.18
CA GLY A 168 2.02 -36.83 13.07
C GLY A 168 2.23 -35.57 12.23
N ASN A 169 1.19 -35.07 11.56
CA ASN A 169 1.31 -33.87 10.74
C ASN A 169 1.02 -32.59 11.52
N GLU A 170 1.65 -31.53 11.04
CA GLU A 170 1.39 -30.15 11.43
C GLU A 170 0.69 -29.43 10.28
N TYR A 171 -0.31 -28.61 10.63
CA TYR A 171 -1.09 -27.84 9.69
C TYR A 171 -1.22 -26.40 10.19
N TYR A 172 -1.18 -25.44 9.25
CA TYR A 172 -1.31 -24.02 9.53
C TYR A 172 -2.50 -23.48 8.76
N GLU A 173 -3.47 -22.91 9.47
CA GLU A 173 -4.64 -22.28 8.85
C GLU A 173 -4.77 -20.85 9.33
N ALA A 174 -4.81 -19.91 8.39
CA ALA A 174 -5.06 -18.51 8.69
C ALA A 174 -6.55 -18.17 8.49
N LEU A 175 -7.15 -17.50 9.46
CA LEU A 175 -8.50 -16.96 9.33
C LEU A 175 -8.48 -15.44 9.23
N LEU A 176 -9.26 -14.91 8.29
CA LEU A 176 -9.53 -13.48 8.12
C LEU A 176 -11.05 -13.25 8.22
N PRO A 177 -11.58 -12.88 9.40
CA PRO A 177 -13.00 -12.54 9.54
C PRO A 177 -13.38 -11.36 8.62
N VAL A 178 -14.43 -11.55 7.81
CA VAL A 178 -14.88 -10.53 6.86
C VAL A 178 -15.58 -9.40 7.62
N LEU A 179 -14.96 -8.22 7.63
CA LEU A 179 -15.51 -7.05 8.30
C LEU A 179 -16.75 -6.52 7.59
N GLN A 180 -17.75 -6.14 8.37
CA GLN A 180 -18.98 -5.51 7.89
C GLN A 180 -18.72 -4.03 7.62
N LYS A 181 -18.69 -3.64 6.33
CA LYS A 181 -18.34 -2.27 5.87
C LYS A 181 -19.12 -1.18 6.62
N GLU A 182 -20.42 -1.36 6.81
CA GLU A 182 -21.29 -0.37 7.47
C GLU A 182 -21.02 -0.22 8.97
N ARG A 183 -20.40 -1.22 9.62
CA ARG A 183 -20.00 -1.14 11.02
C ARG A 183 -18.65 -0.45 11.18
N ILE A 184 -17.68 -0.82 10.35
CA ILE A 184 -16.31 -0.32 10.47
C ILE A 184 -16.17 1.14 10.02
N LYS A 185 -17.02 1.62 9.10
CA LYS A 185 -17.12 3.05 8.75
C LYS A 185 -17.42 3.96 9.95
N LEU A 186 -18.01 3.43 11.02
CA LEU A 186 -18.36 4.19 12.22
C LEU A 186 -17.20 4.28 13.22
N VAL A 187 -16.09 3.59 12.99
CA VAL A 187 -14.92 3.60 13.86
C VAL A 187 -14.09 4.84 13.57
N ASN A 188 -14.31 5.90 14.37
CA ASN A 188 -13.63 7.20 14.21
C ASN A 188 -12.39 7.37 15.09
N GLU A 189 -12.26 6.52 16.11
CA GLU A 189 -11.17 6.52 17.08
C GLU A 189 -10.71 5.09 17.31
N GLN A 190 -9.44 4.92 17.66
CA GLN A 190 -8.89 3.60 17.96
C GLN A 190 -9.68 2.99 19.13
N CYS A 191 -10.25 1.80 18.93
CA CYS A 191 -11.11 1.17 19.93
C CYS A 191 -10.74 -0.30 20.15
N PRO A 192 -10.85 -0.81 21.40
CA PRO A 192 -10.67 -2.23 21.66
C PRO A 192 -11.89 -3.02 21.17
N VAL A 193 -11.64 -4.15 20.50
CA VAL A 193 -12.66 -5.09 20.01
C VAL A 193 -12.32 -6.49 20.49
N THR A 194 -13.33 -7.28 20.85
CA THR A 194 -13.16 -8.69 21.20
C THR A 194 -13.09 -9.54 19.94
N LEU A 195 -11.98 -10.26 19.77
CA LEU A 195 -11.87 -11.36 18.83
C LEU A 195 -12.29 -12.65 19.53
N HIS A 196 -13.34 -13.30 19.04
CA HIS A 196 -13.75 -14.63 19.45
C HIS A 196 -13.14 -15.66 18.51
N THR A 197 -12.46 -16.66 19.06
CA THR A 197 -12.08 -17.87 18.35
C THR A 197 -12.72 -19.09 18.98
N LYS A 198 -13.17 -20.01 18.14
CA LYS A 198 -13.78 -21.28 18.54
C LYS A 198 -13.11 -22.42 17.78
N ILE A 199 -12.80 -23.49 18.51
CA ILE A 199 -12.36 -24.76 17.97
C ILE A 199 -13.41 -25.80 18.35
N GLU A 200 -13.96 -26.50 17.37
CA GLU A 200 -14.87 -27.61 17.56
C GLU A 200 -14.18 -28.90 17.09
N TYR A 201 -14.02 -29.83 18.02
CA TYR A 201 -13.43 -31.14 17.76
C TYR A 201 -14.55 -32.08 17.32
N ILE A 202 -14.41 -32.65 16.12
CA ILE A 202 -15.44 -33.49 15.47
C ILE A 202 -15.04 -34.96 15.50
N SER A 203 -13.75 -35.29 15.34
CA SER A 203 -13.23 -36.65 15.40
C SER A 203 -11.72 -36.65 15.67
N PRO A 204 -11.14 -37.64 16.37
CA PRO A 204 -11.81 -38.71 17.12
C PRO A 204 -12.34 -38.25 18.50
N ALA A 205 -11.96 -37.04 18.93
CA ALA A 205 -12.47 -36.41 20.15
C ALA A 205 -13.62 -35.45 19.83
N PHE A 206 -14.59 -35.36 20.73
CA PHE A 206 -15.73 -34.44 20.61
C PHE A 206 -15.66 -33.36 21.68
N GLY A 207 -15.92 -32.12 21.28
CA GLY A 207 -16.05 -31.01 22.24
C GLY A 207 -15.75 -29.66 21.62
N THR A 208 -15.73 -28.62 22.44
CA THR A 208 -15.50 -27.26 21.97
C THR A 208 -14.58 -26.52 22.91
N ARG A 209 -13.65 -25.75 22.34
CA ARG A 209 -12.78 -24.81 23.06
C ARG A 209 -13.04 -23.40 22.55
N TYR A 210 -13.28 -22.49 23.47
CA TYR A 210 -13.41 -21.06 23.19
C TYR A 210 -12.16 -20.33 23.63
N ASN A 211 -11.85 -19.24 22.93
CA ASN A 211 -10.82 -18.30 23.31
C ASN A 211 -11.25 -16.90 22.88
N THR A 212 -10.91 -15.91 23.70
CA THR A 212 -11.20 -14.50 23.42
C THR A 212 -9.92 -13.70 23.58
N GLN A 213 -9.64 -12.84 22.62
CA GLN A 213 -8.49 -11.94 22.65
C GLN A 213 -8.95 -10.52 22.40
N ARG A 214 -8.28 -9.54 23.01
CA ARG A 214 -8.50 -8.13 22.70
C ARG A 214 -7.63 -7.76 21.51
N VAL A 215 -8.24 -7.12 20.52
CA VAL A 215 -7.55 -6.43 19.42
C VAL A 215 -7.95 -4.95 19.44
N TYR A 216 -7.25 -4.13 18.67
CA TYR A 216 -7.55 -2.72 18.48
C TYR A 216 -7.90 -2.46 17.03
N PHE A 217 -9.08 -1.90 16.80
CA PHE A 217 -9.44 -1.40 15.47
C PHE A 217 -8.85 -0.01 15.31
N LEU A 218 -8.15 0.21 14.20
CA LEU A 218 -7.75 1.55 13.80
C LEU A 218 -8.97 2.30 13.23
N PRO A 219 -9.02 3.63 13.35
CA PRO A 219 -10.03 4.44 12.69
C PRO A 219 -10.15 4.14 11.19
N TYR A 220 -11.34 4.28 10.63
CA TYR A 220 -11.63 3.99 9.22
C TYR A 220 -10.84 4.90 8.25
N ASP A 221 -10.43 6.06 8.73
CA ASP A 221 -9.65 7.06 8.00
C ASP A 221 -8.14 6.96 8.30
N VAL A 222 -7.66 5.85 8.89
CA VAL A 222 -6.23 5.63 9.16
C VAL A 222 -5.63 4.61 8.20
N ALA A 223 -4.61 5.04 7.45
CA ALA A 223 -3.75 4.19 6.65
C ALA A 223 -2.55 3.70 7.46
N ILE A 224 -2.24 2.40 7.43
CA ILE A 224 -0.89 1.96 7.78
C ILE A 224 -0.04 2.19 6.53
N LEU A 225 1.02 2.98 6.66
CA LEU A 225 1.96 3.23 5.55
C LEU A 225 2.95 2.08 5.43
N TRP A 226 3.45 1.59 6.57
CA TRP A 226 4.29 0.40 6.63
C TRP A 226 4.33 -0.18 8.05
N GLN A 227 4.69 -1.46 8.13
CA GLN A 227 4.76 -2.20 9.39
C GLN A 227 5.91 -3.22 9.37
N ILE A 228 6.61 -3.38 10.48
CA ILE A 228 7.53 -4.48 10.75
C ILE A 228 6.71 -5.68 11.22
N GLN A 229 6.84 -6.79 10.50
CA GLN A 229 6.20 -8.07 10.82
C GLN A 229 6.97 -8.79 11.93
N ARG A 230 6.36 -9.84 12.50
CA ARG A 230 6.96 -10.60 13.62
C ARG A 230 8.27 -11.29 13.26
N ASP A 231 8.43 -11.68 12.00
CA ASP A 231 9.67 -12.27 11.49
C ASP A 231 10.77 -11.21 11.21
N GLY A 232 10.48 -9.93 11.48
CA GLY A 232 11.37 -8.80 11.25
C GLY A 232 11.30 -8.23 9.83
N SER A 233 10.51 -8.83 8.93
CA SER A 233 10.33 -8.32 7.58
C SER A 233 9.52 -7.03 7.56
N LEU A 234 9.77 -6.17 6.57
CA LEU A 234 9.06 -4.91 6.39
C LEU A 234 7.91 -5.10 5.40
N LEU A 235 6.69 -4.80 5.83
CA LEU A 235 5.51 -4.76 4.99
C LEU A 235 5.24 -3.33 4.52
N ASP A 236 5.40 -3.09 3.23
CA ASP A 236 5.01 -1.85 2.57
C ASP A 236 3.51 -1.82 2.30
N CYS A 237 2.80 -0.94 2.99
CA CYS A 237 1.35 -0.76 2.85
C CYS A 237 0.99 0.50 2.06
N THR A 238 1.98 1.25 1.55
CA THR A 238 1.74 2.50 0.81
C THR A 238 0.83 2.34 -0.42
N PRO A 239 0.80 1.20 -1.16
CA PRO A 239 -0.15 1.03 -2.26
C PRO A 239 -1.63 1.09 -1.84
N TYR A 240 -1.97 0.76 -0.58
CA TYR A 240 -3.35 0.82 -0.08
C TYR A 240 -3.88 2.24 0.09
N LEU A 241 -3.02 3.27 0.01
CA LEU A 241 -3.47 4.66 -0.07
C LEU A 241 -4.37 4.91 -1.29
N ALA A 242 -4.26 4.09 -2.35
CA ALA A 242 -5.17 4.17 -3.49
C ALA A 242 -6.64 3.90 -3.09
N ALA A 243 -6.91 3.26 -1.95
CA ALA A 243 -8.28 3.10 -1.45
C ALA A 243 -8.94 4.45 -1.07
N TRP A 244 -8.15 5.46 -0.69
CA TRP A 244 -8.65 6.82 -0.41
C TRP A 244 -8.92 7.64 -1.68
N VAL A 245 -8.53 7.14 -2.86
CA VAL A 245 -8.89 7.76 -4.14
C VAL A 245 -10.28 7.24 -4.52
N THR A 246 -11.28 8.13 -4.48
CA THR A 246 -12.71 7.79 -4.48
C THR A 246 -13.47 8.53 -5.59
N PRO A 247 -13.17 8.21 -6.87
CA PRO A 247 -13.63 8.98 -8.03
C PRO A 247 -15.15 9.02 -8.17
N HIS A 248 -15.87 7.99 -7.70
CA HIS A 248 -17.31 7.83 -7.91
C HIS A 248 -18.18 8.34 -6.75
N HIS A 249 -17.58 9.02 -5.77
CA HIS A 249 -18.37 9.66 -4.73
C HIS A 249 -19.15 10.87 -5.31
N PRO A 250 -20.45 11.07 -4.99
CA PRO A 250 -21.27 12.12 -5.61
C PRO A 250 -20.71 13.54 -5.48
N ASP A 251 -19.96 13.84 -4.42
CA ASP A 251 -19.35 15.15 -4.24
C ASP A 251 -18.13 15.37 -5.16
N ILE A 252 -17.45 14.30 -5.58
CA ILE A 252 -16.37 14.34 -6.58
C ILE A 252 -16.95 14.56 -7.97
N ASP A 253 -18.05 13.86 -8.31
CA ASP A 253 -18.79 14.09 -9.55
C ASP A 253 -19.25 15.54 -9.69
N LYS A 254 -19.87 16.10 -8.63
CA LYS A 254 -20.29 17.50 -8.62
C LYS A 254 -19.12 18.45 -8.84
N LEU A 255 -18.01 18.20 -8.15
CA LEU A 255 -16.84 19.08 -8.21
C LEU A 255 -16.13 19.01 -9.58
N LEU A 256 -16.04 17.83 -10.20
CA LEU A 256 -15.48 17.71 -11.55
C LEU A 256 -16.36 18.44 -12.57
N ASN A 257 -17.69 18.39 -12.43
CA ASN A 257 -18.60 19.17 -13.26
C ASN A 257 -18.39 20.69 -13.10
N GLU A 258 -18.05 21.16 -11.90
CA GLU A 258 -17.68 22.55 -11.67
C GLU A 258 -16.33 22.91 -12.32
N ALA A 259 -15.36 21.99 -12.33
CA ALA A 259 -14.06 22.17 -12.99
C ALA A 259 -14.18 22.45 -14.49
N VAL A 260 -15.21 21.92 -15.15
CA VAL A 260 -15.50 22.14 -16.58
C VAL A 260 -15.55 23.64 -16.93
N LYS A 261 -15.94 24.51 -15.99
CA LYS A 261 -16.03 25.97 -16.21
C LYS A 261 -14.69 26.62 -16.51
N TYR A 262 -13.59 26.00 -16.07
CA TYR A 262 -12.22 26.46 -16.25
C TYR A 262 -11.56 25.94 -17.54
N LEU A 263 -12.26 25.10 -18.31
CA LEU A 263 -11.77 24.58 -19.58
C LEU A 263 -12.28 25.43 -20.76
N PRO A 264 -11.41 25.77 -21.73
CA PRO A 264 -11.82 26.50 -22.93
C PRO A 264 -12.95 25.80 -23.69
N GLU A 265 -12.87 24.48 -23.80
CA GLU A 265 -13.84 23.67 -24.55
C GLU A 265 -15.05 23.21 -23.71
N ARG A 266 -15.11 23.58 -22.42
CA ARG A 266 -16.20 23.21 -21.51
C ARG A 266 -16.49 21.69 -21.51
N ARG A 267 -15.44 20.87 -21.57
CA ARG A 267 -15.53 19.40 -21.50
C ARG A 267 -14.25 18.79 -20.94
N ILE A 268 -14.41 17.69 -20.20
CA ILE A 268 -13.33 16.80 -19.76
C ILE A 268 -13.25 15.64 -20.76
N THR A 269 -12.06 15.36 -21.29
CA THR A 269 -11.85 14.38 -22.35
C THR A 269 -10.86 13.27 -21.96
N GLY A 270 -10.20 13.42 -20.81
CA GLY A 270 -9.13 12.54 -20.36
C GLY A 270 -8.00 12.52 -21.39
N TYR A 271 -7.70 11.32 -21.92
CA TYR A 271 -6.72 11.12 -22.99
C TYR A 271 -7.28 11.18 -24.41
N ILE A 272 -8.60 11.27 -24.56
CA ILE A 272 -9.28 11.23 -25.84
C ILE A 272 -9.23 12.64 -26.41
N GLU A 273 -8.97 12.77 -27.72
CA GLU A 273 -8.98 14.02 -28.50
C GLU A 273 -7.67 14.83 -28.58
N ALA A 274 -6.68 14.32 -29.29
CA ALA A 274 -5.55 15.13 -29.76
C ALA A 274 -5.05 14.65 -31.13
N ALA A 275 -4.69 15.57 -32.01
CA ALA A 275 -4.09 15.26 -33.32
C ALA A 275 -2.59 15.00 -33.20
N THR A 276 -1.92 15.60 -32.21
CA THR A 276 -0.49 15.40 -31.94
C THR A 276 -0.22 15.08 -30.48
N ARG A 277 1.00 14.59 -30.21
CA ARG A 277 1.47 14.26 -28.86
C ARG A 277 1.61 15.51 -27.99
N GLU A 278 2.04 16.63 -28.57
CA GLU A 278 2.13 17.92 -27.89
C GLU A 278 0.74 18.44 -27.49
N GLU A 279 -0.24 18.32 -28.39
CA GLU A 279 -1.62 18.70 -28.11
C GLU A 279 -2.22 17.83 -27.00
N GLN A 280 -1.93 16.52 -27.00
CA GLN A 280 -2.39 15.61 -25.94
C GLN A 280 -1.82 16.00 -24.58
N ALA A 281 -0.51 16.25 -24.50
CA ALA A 281 0.15 16.69 -23.28
C ALA A 281 -0.46 18.00 -22.75
N GLN A 282 -0.68 18.96 -23.66
CA GLN A 282 -1.31 20.24 -23.32
C GLN A 282 -2.73 20.05 -22.79
N LYS A 283 -3.56 19.22 -23.43
CA LYS A 283 -4.95 18.94 -23.00
C LYS A 283 -5.02 18.25 -21.65
N VAL A 284 -4.14 17.29 -21.37
CA VAL A 284 -4.06 16.65 -20.04
C VAL A 284 -3.66 17.68 -18.99
N ARG A 285 -2.66 18.52 -19.27
CA ARG A 285 -2.22 19.61 -18.37
C ARG A 285 -3.32 20.65 -18.13
N GLU A 286 -4.11 20.99 -19.14
CA GLU A 286 -5.25 21.90 -19.02
C GLU A 286 -6.36 21.35 -18.13
N GLN A 287 -6.67 20.05 -18.23
CA GLN A 287 -7.63 19.38 -17.36
C GLN A 287 -7.13 19.32 -15.91
N ALA A 288 -5.86 19.01 -15.69
CA ALA A 288 -5.25 19.09 -14.36
C ALA A 288 -5.29 20.54 -13.81
N ARG A 289 -5.05 21.56 -14.65
CA ARG A 289 -5.20 22.96 -14.25
C ARG A 289 -6.64 23.28 -13.87
N ALA A 290 -7.63 22.85 -14.65
CA ALA A 290 -9.04 23.09 -14.33
C ALA A 290 -9.44 22.50 -12.97
N ILE A 291 -8.92 21.30 -12.64
CA ILE A 291 -9.07 20.69 -11.32
C ILE A 291 -8.40 21.55 -10.23
N PHE A 292 -7.19 22.06 -10.48
CA PHE A 292 -6.54 22.99 -9.56
C PHE A 292 -7.37 24.27 -9.33
N GLU A 293 -7.89 24.89 -10.39
CA GLU A 293 -8.65 26.13 -10.30
C GLU A 293 -9.95 25.94 -9.51
N VAL A 294 -10.68 24.83 -9.73
CA VAL A 294 -11.91 24.58 -8.96
C VAL A 294 -11.61 24.33 -7.48
N LEU A 295 -10.51 23.64 -7.16
CA LEU A 295 -10.06 23.44 -5.78
C LEU A 295 -9.63 24.75 -5.12
N HIS A 296 -9.01 25.66 -5.87
CA HIS A 296 -8.60 26.97 -5.38
C HIS A 296 -9.80 27.90 -5.15
N HIS A 297 -10.70 28.01 -6.13
CA HIS A 297 -11.77 29.03 -6.11
C HIS A 297 -13.05 28.58 -5.40
N GLU A 298 -13.52 27.36 -5.68
CA GLU A 298 -14.80 26.86 -5.18
C GLU A 298 -14.65 26.16 -3.84
N VAL A 299 -13.62 25.32 -3.69
CA VAL A 299 -13.34 24.60 -2.43
C VAL A 299 -12.53 25.44 -1.46
N LYS A 300 -11.71 26.39 -1.96
CA LYS A 300 -10.75 27.17 -1.16
C LYS A 300 -9.84 26.26 -0.33
N LEU A 301 -9.32 25.23 -1.00
CA LEU A 301 -8.51 24.20 -0.37
C LEU A 301 -7.34 24.84 0.39
N THR A 302 -7.32 24.64 1.70
CA THR A 302 -6.39 25.27 2.64
C THR A 302 -5.59 24.19 3.34
N TYR A 303 -4.26 24.35 3.33
CA TYR A 303 -3.37 23.42 4.01
C TYR A 303 -3.49 23.54 5.53
N VAL A 304 -3.79 22.42 6.20
CA VAL A 304 -3.85 22.33 7.66
C VAL A 304 -3.02 21.14 8.14
N SER A 305 -1.88 21.45 8.75
CA SER A 305 -1.07 20.46 9.46
C SER A 305 -1.63 20.23 10.86
N SER A 306 -1.79 18.96 11.27
CA SER A 306 -2.24 18.60 12.63
C SER A 306 -1.31 17.54 13.23
N PRO A 307 -0.89 17.66 14.51
CA PRO A 307 0.01 16.71 15.17
C PRO A 307 -0.51 15.27 15.28
N GLY A 308 -1.82 15.04 15.10
CA GLY A 308 -2.44 13.71 15.15
C GLY A 308 -2.51 12.95 13.82
N VAL A 309 -1.87 13.49 12.78
CA VAL A 309 -1.98 13.00 11.40
C VAL A 309 -1.03 11.84 11.14
N VAL A 310 0.16 11.80 11.76
CA VAL A 310 1.11 10.67 11.67
C VAL A 310 1.24 10.00 13.03
N GLY A 311 0.83 8.74 13.12
CA GLY A 311 1.07 7.90 14.29
C GLY A 311 2.29 7.00 14.07
N LYS A 312 3.38 7.23 14.80
CA LYS A 312 4.57 6.38 14.76
C LYS A 312 4.66 5.52 16.02
N GLN A 313 4.56 4.21 15.84
CA GLN A 313 4.86 3.21 16.88
C GLN A 313 6.17 2.50 16.53
N ILE A 314 6.66 1.64 17.44
CA ILE A 314 7.93 0.92 17.25
C ILE A 314 7.90 0.06 15.98
N ASP A 315 6.76 -0.58 15.73
CA ASP A 315 6.58 -1.58 14.67
C ASP A 315 5.77 -1.06 13.47
N ARG A 316 5.19 0.14 13.52
CA ARG A 316 4.36 0.65 12.41
C ARG A 316 4.39 2.17 12.29
N VAL A 317 4.17 2.65 11.06
CA VAL A 317 3.82 4.03 10.79
C VAL A 317 2.43 4.09 10.19
N THR A 318 1.61 4.96 10.76
CA THR A 318 0.23 5.20 10.37
C THR A 318 0.03 6.66 10.02
N GLN A 319 -0.94 6.92 9.16
CA GLN A 319 -1.31 8.23 8.68
C GLN A 319 -2.83 8.31 8.69
N ARG A 320 -3.39 9.29 9.42
CA ARG A 320 -4.80 9.66 9.27
C ARG A 320 -4.96 10.45 7.98
N VAL A 321 -5.80 9.95 7.08
CA VAL A 321 -6.10 10.52 5.76
C VAL A 321 -7.61 10.70 5.69
N ARG A 322 -8.06 11.95 5.59
CA ARG A 322 -9.50 12.22 5.39
C ARG A 322 -9.92 11.74 4.00
N LEU A 323 -11.12 11.19 3.90
CA LEU A 323 -11.70 10.88 2.61
C LEU A 323 -11.97 12.18 1.83
N PRO A 324 -11.90 12.15 0.48
CA PRO A 324 -12.23 13.30 -0.35
C PRO A 324 -13.57 13.95 0.01
N SER A 325 -14.62 13.17 0.29
CA SER A 325 -15.91 13.74 0.71
C SER A 325 -15.86 14.46 2.05
N GLU A 326 -15.02 14.02 2.99
CA GLU A 326 -14.83 14.66 4.30
C GLU A 326 -14.07 15.98 4.19
N VAL A 327 -13.04 16.02 3.33
CA VAL A 327 -12.32 17.26 3.02
C VAL A 327 -13.30 18.32 2.49
N LEU A 328 -14.16 17.95 1.54
CA LEU A 328 -15.16 18.86 0.98
C LEU A 328 -16.19 19.31 2.02
N LYS A 329 -16.72 18.38 2.83
CA LYS A 329 -17.67 18.70 3.92
C LYS A 329 -17.05 19.61 4.99
N SER A 330 -15.75 19.53 5.22
CA SER A 330 -15.03 20.38 6.18
C SER A 330 -14.72 21.79 5.66
N GLY A 331 -15.11 22.12 4.42
CA GLY A 331 -14.84 23.41 3.80
C GLY A 331 -13.43 23.53 3.23
N GLY A 332 -12.81 22.41 2.82
CA GLY A 332 -11.51 22.41 2.12
C GLY A 332 -10.29 22.37 3.03
N SER A 333 -10.41 21.93 4.28
CA SER A 333 -9.26 21.74 5.17
C SER A 333 -8.58 20.40 4.90
N ALA A 334 -7.33 20.44 4.42
CA ALA A 334 -6.60 19.26 4.01
C ALA A 334 -5.12 19.32 4.42
N ASN A 335 -4.55 18.20 4.87
CA ASN A 335 -3.09 18.05 4.87
C ASN A 335 -2.58 17.66 3.45
N CYS A 336 -1.29 17.37 3.32
CA CYS A 336 -0.66 17.08 2.03
C CYS A 336 -1.26 15.84 1.35
N ILE A 337 -1.51 14.77 2.11
CA ILE A 337 -2.06 13.53 1.57
C ILE A 337 -3.58 13.59 1.38
N ASP A 338 -4.33 14.27 2.26
CA ASP A 338 -5.77 14.55 2.10
C ASP A 338 -6.01 15.27 0.76
N GLY A 339 -5.21 16.32 0.48
CA GLY A 339 -5.29 17.06 -0.76
C GLY A 339 -4.88 16.21 -1.97
N SER A 340 -3.86 15.35 -1.81
CA SER A 340 -3.39 14.47 -2.88
C SER A 340 -4.42 13.43 -3.28
N VAL A 341 -5.10 12.79 -2.32
CA VAL A 341 -6.15 11.79 -2.62
C VAL A 341 -7.40 12.45 -3.21
N LEU A 342 -7.77 13.65 -2.75
CA LEU A 342 -8.86 14.43 -3.35
C LEU A 342 -8.56 14.78 -4.82
N PHE A 343 -7.38 15.31 -5.10
CA PHE A 343 -6.98 15.66 -6.47
C PHE A 343 -6.88 14.41 -7.36
N ALA A 344 -6.29 13.32 -6.85
CA ALA A 344 -6.21 12.05 -7.56
C ALA A 344 -7.60 11.49 -7.90
N SER A 345 -8.60 11.69 -7.04
CA SER A 345 -9.99 11.24 -7.27
C SER A 345 -10.62 11.99 -8.44
N LEU A 346 -10.38 13.30 -8.53
CA LEU A 346 -10.84 14.12 -9.66
C LEU A 346 -10.14 13.74 -10.97
N LEU A 347 -8.83 13.44 -10.93
CA LEU A 347 -8.08 12.96 -12.08
C LEU A 347 -8.59 11.59 -12.57
N GLU A 348 -8.77 10.63 -11.66
CA GLU A 348 -9.27 9.29 -12.00
C GLU A 348 -10.68 9.38 -12.59
N LEU A 349 -11.57 10.19 -12.02
CA LEU A 349 -12.90 10.45 -12.59
C LEU A 349 -12.83 11.14 -13.96
N ALA A 350 -11.86 12.02 -14.17
CA ALA A 350 -11.57 12.65 -15.46
C ALA A 350 -10.93 11.69 -16.49
N ASN A 351 -10.80 10.40 -16.17
CA ASN A 351 -10.14 9.39 -17.00
C ASN A 351 -8.66 9.75 -17.29
N ILE A 352 -7.99 10.33 -16.30
CA ILE A 352 -6.55 10.61 -16.29
C ILE A 352 -5.91 9.70 -15.23
N GLN A 353 -4.82 9.01 -15.60
CA GLN A 353 -4.13 8.07 -14.72
C GLN A 353 -3.37 8.84 -13.64
N ALA A 354 -3.99 8.92 -12.46
CA ALA A 354 -3.48 9.60 -11.29
C ALA A 354 -2.35 8.83 -10.60
N LEU A 355 -1.49 9.58 -9.94
CA LEU A 355 -0.36 9.11 -9.17
C LEU A 355 -0.36 9.83 -7.80
N ILE A 356 0.11 9.15 -6.77
CA ILE A 356 0.46 9.78 -5.50
C ILE A 356 1.95 9.56 -5.27
N PHE A 357 2.69 10.65 -5.11
CA PHE A 357 4.09 10.59 -4.73
C PHE A 357 4.21 10.81 -3.23
N LEU A 358 4.74 9.82 -2.52
CA LEU A 358 4.94 9.86 -1.08
C LEU A 358 6.44 9.86 -0.79
N LEU A 359 6.89 10.79 0.05
CA LEU A 359 8.23 10.82 0.60
C LEU A 359 8.16 11.02 2.12
N GLU A 360 9.32 11.04 2.78
CA GLU A 360 9.35 11.25 4.22
C GLU A 360 8.69 12.58 4.62
N GLY A 361 7.60 12.48 5.38
CA GLY A 361 6.87 13.63 5.92
C GLY A 361 6.04 14.42 4.91
N HIS A 362 5.95 13.99 3.65
CA HIS A 362 5.26 14.75 2.62
C HIS A 362 4.66 13.89 1.51
N ALA A 363 3.60 14.39 0.88
CA ALA A 363 2.94 13.74 -0.24
C ALA A 363 2.42 14.78 -1.24
N PHE A 364 2.44 14.45 -2.52
CA PHE A 364 1.84 15.26 -3.58
C PHE A 364 1.23 14.38 -4.67
N VAL A 365 0.38 14.98 -5.50
CA VAL A 365 -0.31 14.27 -6.60
C VAL A 365 0.48 14.36 -7.89
N GLY A 366 0.30 13.40 -8.77
CA GLY A 366 0.74 13.49 -10.15
C GLY A 366 -0.21 12.79 -11.11
N TRP A 367 0.14 12.82 -12.39
CA TRP A 367 -0.57 12.13 -13.44
C TRP A 367 0.38 11.72 -14.55
N ARG A 368 -0.02 10.71 -15.32
CA ARG A 368 0.62 10.40 -16.59
C ARG A 368 0.17 11.37 -17.68
N VAL A 369 1.14 11.98 -18.35
CA VAL A 369 0.93 12.86 -19.50
C VAL A 369 0.34 12.10 -20.69
N PHE A 370 0.81 10.87 -20.90
CA PHE A 370 0.29 9.96 -21.92
C PHE A 370 -0.19 8.67 -21.27
N LYS A 371 -1.32 8.14 -21.77
CA LYS A 371 -1.91 6.93 -21.25
C LYS A 371 -0.91 5.77 -21.32
N ASP A 372 -0.73 5.08 -20.19
CA ASP A 372 0.14 3.91 -20.02
C ASP A 372 1.65 4.16 -20.26
N GLU A 373 2.08 5.42 -20.34
CA GLU A 373 3.48 5.78 -20.49
C GLU A 373 4.07 6.42 -19.22
N PRO A 374 5.36 6.19 -18.92
CA PRO A 374 6.01 6.70 -17.71
C PRO A 374 6.47 8.17 -17.84
N VAL A 375 5.63 9.01 -18.46
CA VAL A 375 5.85 10.45 -18.56
C VAL A 375 4.92 11.12 -17.58
N TYR A 376 5.49 11.73 -16.54
CA TYR A 376 4.73 12.22 -15.40
C TYR A 376 4.81 13.74 -15.27
N GLU A 377 3.71 14.33 -14.82
CA GLU A 377 3.73 15.65 -14.18
C GLU A 377 3.21 15.52 -12.76
N PHE A 378 3.68 16.40 -11.88
CA PHE A 378 3.32 16.41 -10.47
C PHE A 378 2.83 17.79 -10.03
N LEU A 379 2.04 17.84 -8.96
CA LEU A 379 1.48 19.06 -8.40
C LEU A 379 1.45 19.05 -6.87
N GLU A 380 1.97 20.12 -6.28
CA GLU A 380 2.01 20.33 -4.83
C GLU A 380 0.66 20.88 -4.33
N THR A 381 -0.13 20.05 -3.65
CA THR A 381 -1.49 20.43 -3.20
C THR A 381 -1.46 21.40 -2.02
N THR A 382 -0.37 21.46 -1.26
CA THR A 382 -0.23 22.31 -0.06
C THR A 382 -0.15 23.81 -0.35
N ILE A 383 -0.05 24.19 -1.63
CA ILE A 383 0.01 25.59 -2.06
C ILE A 383 -1.12 25.98 -3.01
N ILE A 384 -2.18 25.17 -3.11
CA ILE A 384 -3.37 25.47 -3.92
C ILE A 384 -4.00 26.78 -3.48
N ASP A 385 -3.98 27.11 -2.19
CA ASP A 385 -4.46 28.37 -1.61
C ASP A 385 -3.81 29.63 -2.22
N LYS A 386 -2.61 29.50 -2.83
CA LYS A 386 -1.87 30.62 -3.44
C LYS A 386 -2.27 30.90 -4.88
N GLY A 387 -3.08 30.05 -5.53
CA GLY A 387 -3.59 30.29 -6.88
C GLY A 387 -2.53 30.31 -7.98
N ASP A 388 -1.43 29.55 -7.83
CA ASP A 388 -0.35 29.47 -8.82
C ASP A 388 -0.06 28.01 -9.20
N PHE A 389 -0.81 27.52 -10.20
CA PHE A 389 -0.66 26.18 -10.75
C PHE A 389 0.78 25.89 -11.21
N GLU A 390 1.43 26.87 -11.86
CA GLU A 390 2.78 26.68 -12.39
C GLU A 390 3.82 26.59 -11.28
N ARG A 391 3.65 27.32 -10.18
CA ARG A 391 4.50 27.16 -9.00
C ARG A 391 4.24 25.83 -8.30
N ALA A 392 2.99 25.40 -8.21
CA ALA A 392 2.62 24.12 -7.61
C ALA A 392 3.26 22.96 -8.37
N THR A 393 3.21 22.98 -9.70
CA THR A 393 3.82 21.94 -10.54
C THR A 393 5.35 21.98 -10.50
N ARG A 394 5.97 23.17 -10.66
CA ARG A 394 7.43 23.31 -10.54
C ARG A 394 7.98 22.86 -9.19
N ASN A 395 7.23 23.05 -8.11
CA ASN A 395 7.67 22.61 -6.77
C ASN A 395 7.63 21.08 -6.64
N ALA A 396 6.55 20.45 -7.06
CA ALA A 396 6.42 18.99 -7.00
C ALA A 396 7.39 18.30 -7.96
N GLN A 397 7.54 18.80 -9.19
CA GLN A 397 8.49 18.25 -10.16
C GLN A 397 9.92 18.28 -9.62
N ARG A 398 10.34 19.39 -8.99
CA ARG A 398 11.69 19.48 -8.38
C ARG A 398 11.90 18.45 -7.27
N GLN A 399 10.89 18.21 -6.43
CA GLN A 399 10.96 17.20 -5.38
C GLN A 399 11.05 15.78 -5.94
N TYR A 400 10.28 15.49 -7.01
CA TYR A 400 10.35 14.22 -7.73
C TYR A 400 11.75 13.98 -8.32
N GLU A 401 12.31 14.95 -9.07
CA GLU A 401 13.65 14.81 -9.64
C GLU A 401 14.73 14.64 -8.56
N GLN A 402 14.63 15.40 -7.46
CA GLN A 402 15.57 15.25 -6.34
C GLN A 402 15.50 13.85 -5.71
N ALA A 403 14.30 13.28 -5.59
CA ALA A 403 14.08 11.93 -5.07
C ALA A 403 14.60 10.84 -6.02
N LYS A 404 14.62 11.09 -7.33
CA LYS A 404 15.30 10.22 -8.30
C LYS A 404 16.81 10.33 -8.18
N GLU A 405 17.35 11.56 -8.21
CA GLU A 405 18.79 11.82 -8.17
C GLU A 405 19.46 11.26 -6.91
N ASN A 406 18.76 11.27 -5.77
CA ASN A 406 19.28 10.73 -4.52
C ASN A 406 18.96 9.23 -4.31
N GLY A 407 18.29 8.59 -5.26
CA GLY A 407 17.93 7.17 -5.23
C GLY A 407 16.86 6.80 -4.21
N SER A 408 16.01 7.74 -3.78
CA SER A 408 14.97 7.47 -2.76
C SER A 408 13.92 6.46 -3.21
N LEU A 409 13.60 6.43 -4.50
CA LEU A 409 12.63 5.48 -5.10
C LEU A 409 13.11 4.02 -5.03
N GLY A 410 14.43 3.80 -4.98
CA GLY A 410 15.02 2.47 -4.86
C GLY A 410 15.10 1.93 -3.43
N ARG A 411 14.79 2.75 -2.41
CA ARG A 411 14.97 2.41 -0.99
C ARG A 411 13.70 1.85 -0.35
N GLU A 412 13.86 1.13 0.75
CA GLU A 412 12.74 0.62 1.54
C GLU A 412 12.01 1.76 2.28
N VAL A 413 10.73 1.56 2.57
CA VAL A 413 9.96 2.51 3.38
C VAL A 413 10.56 2.62 4.77
N GLY A 414 10.71 3.84 5.28
CA GLY A 414 11.33 4.06 6.59
C GLY A 414 12.87 3.98 6.61
N ASP A 415 13.55 3.87 5.45
CA ASP A 415 15.00 4.04 5.38
C ASP A 415 15.41 5.41 5.99
N LEU A 416 16.31 5.37 6.97
CA LEU A 416 16.72 6.54 7.76
C LEU A 416 17.40 7.65 6.96
N ARG A 417 17.86 7.36 5.74
CA ARG A 417 18.51 8.34 4.87
C ARG A 417 17.48 9.13 4.06
N SER A 418 16.54 8.40 3.45
CA SER A 418 15.34 8.91 2.75
C SER A 418 14.65 7.72 2.07
N PHE A 419 13.37 7.87 1.76
CA PHE A 419 12.63 6.97 0.87
C PHE A 419 11.59 7.76 0.06
N ALA A 420 11.15 7.19 -1.05
CA ALA A 420 10.05 7.71 -1.84
C ALA A 420 9.24 6.56 -2.46
N ARG A 421 7.95 6.80 -2.71
CA ARG A 421 7.01 5.87 -3.34
C ARG A 421 6.22 6.57 -4.41
N LEU A 422 6.17 5.98 -5.60
CA LEU A 422 5.28 6.37 -6.68
C LEU A 422 4.10 5.39 -6.69
N ILE A 423 3.00 5.80 -6.08
CA ILE A 423 1.78 5.00 -5.98
C ILE A 423 0.96 5.27 -7.24
N ASP A 424 0.85 4.25 -8.08
CA ASP A 424 0.14 4.33 -9.34
C ASP A 424 -1.29 3.83 -9.15
N ILE A 425 -2.27 4.73 -9.27
CA ILE A 425 -3.65 4.41 -8.93
C ILE A 425 -4.20 3.35 -9.88
N ALA A 426 -3.90 3.44 -11.18
CA ALA A 426 -4.35 2.45 -12.16
C ALA A 426 -3.73 1.06 -11.92
N ALA A 427 -2.45 1.00 -11.55
CA ALA A 427 -1.81 -0.25 -11.17
C ALA A 427 -2.35 -0.81 -9.83
N CYS A 428 -2.73 0.04 -8.88
CA CYS A 428 -3.43 -0.39 -7.67
C CYS A 428 -4.82 -0.97 -8.00
N ARG A 429 -5.57 -0.39 -8.94
CA ARG A 429 -6.87 -0.91 -9.38
C ARG A 429 -6.77 -2.30 -9.99
N SER A 430 -5.75 -2.56 -10.81
CA SER A 430 -5.54 -3.90 -11.40
C SER A 430 -5.25 -4.98 -10.35
N LYS A 431 -4.86 -4.57 -9.14
CA LYS A 431 -4.69 -5.43 -7.95
C LYS A 431 -5.92 -5.52 -7.04
N ASN A 432 -7.08 -5.02 -7.48
CA ASN A 432 -8.30 -4.94 -6.70
C ASN A 432 -8.18 -4.08 -5.42
N ILE A 433 -7.32 -3.06 -5.44
CA ILE A 433 -7.35 -2.03 -4.40
C ILE A 433 -8.51 -1.08 -4.73
N LEU A 434 -9.65 -1.27 -4.07
CA LEU A 434 -10.90 -0.58 -4.39
C LEU A 434 -11.09 0.72 -3.58
N PRO A 435 -11.84 1.70 -4.09
CA PRO A 435 -12.22 2.90 -3.33
C PRO A 435 -12.99 2.60 -2.04
N LEU A 436 -12.76 3.43 -1.00
CA LEU A 436 -13.42 3.32 0.30
C LEU A 436 -14.89 3.78 0.26
N GLU A 437 -15.19 4.86 -0.45
CA GLU A 437 -16.51 5.47 -0.60
C GLU A 437 -17.04 5.43 -2.04
#